data_AF-C1N748-F1
#
_entry.id   AF-C1N748-F1
#
_cell.length_a   1.000
_cell.length_b   1.000
_cell.length_c   1.000
_cell.angle_alpha   90.00
_cell.angle_beta   90.00
_cell.angle_gamma   90.00
#
_symmetry.space_group_name_H-M   'P 1'
#
loop_
_entity.id
_entity.type
_entity.pdbx_description
1 polymer ?
#
loop_
_entity_poly.entity_id
_entity_poly.type
_entity_poly.pdbx_seq_one_letter_code
_entity_poly.pdbx_strand_id
1 'polypeptide(L)'
;MSAFAVASSAARAAPPRRAAAAAAAKPRGASAVVKPLGGARRSAVATRAKDDFQPETDLELSDLTAISPIDGRYGAKVKVLRACFSEYALVRARVIVEVRWLQKLASIPQIAEVPPLSDEANQFLEDFLANFSPADAAEVKKVERTTNHDVKAVEYVIKDRIASNPELHAVTEFVHFACTSEDINNLSHALMLRSGIAATTPLMDDIISKIAEMAETEAATPMMSRTHGQPASPTTLGKEFANVAYRRVLVSHRLARQRKQVDAVPLYGKMAGAVGCYNAHMSAYPDVDWQKVAEEFVTDLGLTWQPYVTQIEPHDYMAELFSAVSRFNTIVLDLDRDIWSYISIGYFKQKTIAGEVGSSTMPHKVNPIDFENSEGNVGLANAMFEHLGAKLPVSRWQRDLTDSTVLRNLGTGFGYSMIAYQSTLRGLSKLETNADAMAADLDRNWEVLAEPIQTVMRRHGVEKPYEKLKELTRGRRVDRDGMREFVETLEIPDESKARLMDLTPATYIGNAVAQAKDILARVKAL
;
A
#
# COMPACT_ATOMS: atom_id res chain seq x y z
N MET A 1 24.01 51.91 3.84
CA MET A 1 24.34 52.60 2.58
C MET A 1 24.18 51.58 1.45
N SER A 2 23.49 51.78 0.33
CA SER A 2 22.34 52.65 -0.01
C SER A 2 21.68 51.91 -1.19
N ALA A 3 20.42 51.51 -1.12
CA ALA A 3 19.24 52.34 -1.40
C ALA A 3 19.29 53.03 -2.77
N PHE A 4 18.45 52.58 -3.71
CA PHE A 4 17.67 53.47 -4.57
C PHE A 4 16.30 52.84 -4.87
N ALA A 5 15.26 53.67 -4.86
CA ALA A 5 13.84 53.32 -5.00
C ALA A 5 13.11 54.48 -5.71
N VAL A 6 11.75 54.48 -5.65
CA VAL A 6 10.80 55.51 -6.16
C VAL A 6 10.50 55.34 -7.67
N ALA A 7 9.34 54.76 -8.07
CA ALA A 7 7.95 55.31 -8.12
C ALA A 7 7.75 56.34 -9.26
N SER A 8 6.57 56.68 -9.81
CA SER A 8 5.13 56.46 -9.49
C SER A 8 4.31 56.70 -10.81
N SER A 9 2.98 56.57 -10.99
CA SER A 9 1.82 55.94 -10.30
C SER A 9 0.55 56.13 -11.19
N ALA A 10 -0.66 55.87 -10.63
CA ALA A 10 -2.00 56.30 -11.11
C ALA A 10 -2.66 55.57 -12.32
N ALA A 11 -4.00 55.58 -12.51
CA ALA A 11 -5.15 55.27 -11.61
C ALA A 11 -6.51 55.42 -12.36
N ARG A 12 -7.52 54.58 -12.02
CA ARG A 12 -8.98 54.68 -12.34
C ARG A 12 -9.36 54.56 -13.85
N ALA A 13 -10.50 54.02 -14.29
CA ALA A 13 -11.85 54.05 -13.71
C ALA A 13 -12.81 52.96 -14.29
N ALA A 14 -13.92 52.71 -13.60
CA ALA A 14 -15.18 52.14 -14.13
C ALA A 14 -16.32 53.10 -13.76
N PRO A 15 -17.45 53.21 -14.51
CA PRO A 15 -18.67 52.41 -14.25
C PRO A 15 -19.57 52.33 -15.53
N PRO A 16 -20.95 52.26 -15.52
CA PRO A 16 -21.93 51.83 -14.50
C PRO A 16 -22.98 50.79 -14.98
N ARG A 17 -23.80 50.28 -14.04
CA ARG A 17 -25.11 49.63 -14.30
C ARG A 17 -26.24 50.67 -14.40
N ARG A 18 -27.33 50.36 -15.11
CA ARG A 18 -28.67 50.96 -14.92
C ARG A 18 -29.78 49.92 -15.14
N ALA A 19 -30.97 50.18 -14.62
CA ALA A 19 -32.06 49.20 -14.50
C ALA A 19 -33.43 49.75 -14.95
N ALA A 20 -34.38 48.82 -15.12
CA ALA A 20 -35.85 48.96 -15.15
C ALA A 20 -36.52 49.76 -16.29
N ALA A 21 -37.43 49.09 -17.02
CA ALA A 21 -38.88 49.36 -16.98
C ALA A 21 -39.64 48.33 -17.84
N ALA A 22 -40.93 48.10 -17.54
CA ALA A 22 -41.83 47.20 -18.28
C ALA A 22 -42.99 47.97 -18.92
N ALA A 23 -43.57 47.47 -20.01
CA ALA A 23 -45.00 47.59 -20.35
C ALA A 23 -45.36 46.72 -21.57
N ALA A 24 -46.64 46.37 -21.69
CA ALA A 24 -47.17 45.42 -22.68
C ALA A 24 -47.81 46.09 -23.92
N ALA A 25 -47.92 45.33 -25.02
CA ALA A 25 -49.01 45.49 -25.99
C ALA A 25 -49.28 44.18 -26.78
N LYS A 26 -50.55 43.77 -26.85
CA LYS A 26 -51.13 42.87 -27.87
C LYS A 26 -52.36 43.57 -28.45
N PRO A 27 -52.60 43.47 -29.77
CA PRO A 27 -53.84 42.83 -30.27
C PRO A 27 -53.53 41.83 -31.40
N ARG A 28 -54.10 40.62 -31.44
CA ARG A 28 -55.44 40.25 -31.96
C ARG A 28 -55.66 40.60 -33.45
N GLY A 29 -55.74 39.55 -34.28
CA GLY A 29 -56.22 39.53 -35.67
C GLY A 29 -56.30 38.06 -36.13
N ALA A 30 -57.33 37.66 -36.88
CA ALA A 30 -57.70 36.24 -37.09
C ALA A 30 -57.89 35.87 -38.57
N SER A 31 -58.19 34.58 -38.83
CA SER A 31 -58.62 33.99 -40.12
C SER A 31 -57.48 33.64 -41.12
N ALA A 32 -57.48 32.53 -41.87
CA ALA A 32 -58.16 31.23 -41.75
C ALA A 32 -57.50 30.17 -42.67
N VAL A 33 -57.62 28.90 -42.27
CA VAL A 33 -57.66 27.67 -43.11
C VAL A 33 -56.75 27.55 -44.35
N VAL A 34 -55.74 26.67 -44.25
CA VAL A 34 -55.47 25.63 -45.27
C VAL A 34 -55.13 24.32 -44.55
N LYS A 35 -55.82 23.22 -44.90
CA LYS A 35 -55.41 21.84 -44.61
C LYS A 35 -55.16 21.13 -45.93
N PRO A 36 -54.06 20.36 -46.04
CA PRO A 36 -54.11 19.10 -46.76
C PRO A 36 -53.95 17.92 -45.79
N LEU A 37 -54.63 16.82 -46.10
CA LEU A 37 -54.38 15.52 -45.47
C LEU A 37 -53.14 14.88 -46.08
N GLY A 38 -52.37 14.12 -45.30
CA GLY A 38 -51.22 13.38 -45.80
C GLY A 38 -50.48 12.70 -44.66
N GLY A 39 -50.66 11.39 -44.51
CA GLY A 39 -50.07 10.63 -43.41
C GLY A 39 -48.56 10.46 -43.56
N ALA A 40 -47.80 10.91 -42.57
CA ALA A 40 -46.50 10.35 -42.26
C ALA A 40 -46.48 10.04 -40.76
N ARG A 41 -46.48 8.74 -40.40
CA ARG A 41 -46.07 8.32 -39.06
C ARG A 41 -44.59 8.67 -38.91
N ARG A 42 -44.28 9.89 -38.48
CA ARG A 42 -43.02 10.15 -37.77
C ARG A 42 -43.09 9.27 -36.53
N SER A 43 -42.35 8.17 -36.54
CA SER A 43 -42.12 7.39 -35.34
C SER A 43 -41.64 8.36 -34.28
N ALA A 44 -42.32 8.38 -33.14
CA ALA A 44 -41.73 8.92 -31.94
C ALA A 44 -40.52 8.03 -31.66
N VAL A 45 -39.33 8.49 -32.06
CA VAL A 45 -38.08 8.02 -31.48
C VAL A 45 -38.15 8.51 -30.04
N ALA A 46 -38.75 7.66 -29.19
CA ALA A 46 -38.91 7.94 -27.79
C ALA A 46 -37.52 8.25 -27.22
N THR A 47 -37.46 9.29 -26.39
CA THR A 47 -36.25 9.76 -25.72
C THR A 47 -35.82 8.78 -24.64
N ARG A 48 -35.38 7.57 -25.02
CA ARG A 48 -34.91 6.51 -24.12
C ARG A 48 -33.68 6.95 -23.30
N ALA A 49 -32.72 7.58 -23.99
CA ALA A 49 -31.36 7.80 -23.51
C ALA A 49 -31.17 8.72 -22.28
N LYS A 50 -32.23 9.14 -21.56
CA LYS A 50 -32.11 9.93 -20.32
C LYS A 50 -32.48 9.16 -19.06
N ASP A 51 -33.30 8.11 -19.16
CA ASP A 51 -33.82 7.40 -17.99
C ASP A 51 -33.21 5.99 -17.84
N ASP A 52 -32.40 5.54 -18.80
CA ASP A 52 -31.80 4.19 -18.85
C ASP A 52 -30.74 3.91 -17.74
N PHE A 53 -30.29 4.93 -16.99
CA PHE A 53 -29.34 4.78 -15.87
C PHE A 53 -29.51 5.91 -14.82
N GLN A 54 -30.61 5.86 -14.08
CA GLN A 54 -30.86 6.73 -12.93
C GLN A 54 -30.44 6.03 -11.62
N PRO A 55 -30.00 6.76 -10.57
CA PRO A 55 -29.61 6.15 -9.31
C PRO A 55 -30.82 5.55 -8.60
N GLU A 56 -30.81 4.23 -8.37
CA GLU A 56 -31.77 3.55 -7.51
C GLU A 56 -31.58 3.99 -6.05
N THR A 57 -32.67 4.32 -5.37
CA THR A 57 -32.64 4.96 -4.04
C THR A 57 -32.79 4.00 -2.87
N ASP A 58 -33.01 2.70 -3.14
CA ASP A 58 -33.34 1.68 -2.14
C ASP A 58 -32.48 0.41 -2.37
N LEU A 59 -31.15 0.61 -2.35
CA LEU A 59 -30.16 -0.46 -2.51
C LEU A 59 -29.45 -0.73 -1.18
N GLU A 60 -29.71 -1.92 -0.63
CA GLU A 60 -29.01 -2.44 0.55
C GLU A 60 -27.53 -2.76 0.25
N LEU A 61 -26.69 -2.74 1.29
CA LEU A 61 -25.26 -3.01 1.16
C LEU A 61 -24.99 -4.51 0.93
N SER A 62 -24.30 -4.80 -0.17
CA SER A 62 -23.85 -6.14 -0.58
C SER A 62 -22.52 -6.04 -1.32
N ASP A 63 -21.84 -7.17 -1.57
CA ASP A 63 -20.59 -7.19 -2.33
C ASP A 63 -20.75 -6.63 -3.78
N LEU A 64 -21.98 -6.54 -4.31
CA LEU A 64 -22.29 -5.97 -5.63
C LEU A 64 -22.68 -4.48 -5.60
N THR A 65 -23.24 -4.01 -4.49
CA THR A 65 -23.69 -2.61 -4.31
C THR A 65 -22.68 -1.76 -3.52
N ALA A 66 -21.63 -2.38 -2.98
CA ALA A 66 -20.55 -1.68 -2.29
C ALA A 66 -19.81 -0.67 -3.21
N ILE A 67 -19.74 0.58 -2.77
CA ILE A 67 -19.05 1.67 -3.48
C ILE A 67 -17.53 1.41 -3.55
N SER A 68 -16.95 0.91 -2.46
CA SER A 68 -15.54 0.54 -2.41
C SER A 68 -15.33 -0.85 -3.02
N PRO A 69 -14.41 -1.02 -3.99
CA PRO A 69 -14.11 -2.34 -4.53
C PRO A 69 -13.37 -3.23 -3.51
N ILE A 70 -12.81 -2.64 -2.44
CA ILE A 70 -12.21 -3.39 -1.31
C ILE A 70 -13.27 -4.24 -0.63
N ASP A 71 -14.46 -3.69 -0.37
CA ASP A 71 -15.55 -4.41 0.28
C ASP A 71 -16.42 -5.21 -0.68
N GLY A 72 -16.52 -4.74 -1.94
CA GLY A 72 -17.27 -5.40 -3.01
C GLY A 72 -16.47 -6.43 -3.80
N ARG A 73 -16.11 -6.09 -5.05
CA ARG A 73 -15.42 -6.98 -6.02
C ARG A 73 -14.22 -7.75 -5.45
N TYR A 74 -13.49 -7.17 -4.50
CA TYR A 74 -12.33 -7.77 -3.85
C TYR A 74 -12.56 -8.15 -2.37
N GLY A 75 -13.79 -8.06 -1.84
CA GLY A 75 -14.12 -8.35 -0.44
C GLY A 75 -13.64 -9.72 0.05
N ALA A 76 -13.72 -10.73 -0.82
CA ALA A 76 -13.20 -12.07 -0.53
C ALA A 76 -11.67 -12.10 -0.34
N LYS A 77 -10.90 -11.25 -1.04
CA LYS A 77 -9.43 -11.17 -0.93
C LYS A 77 -8.95 -10.54 0.38
N VAL A 78 -9.76 -9.63 0.96
CA VAL A 78 -9.39 -8.80 2.12
C VAL A 78 -10.21 -9.12 3.37
N LYS A 79 -10.99 -10.22 3.37
CA LYS A 79 -11.93 -10.57 4.45
C LYS A 79 -11.30 -10.54 5.85
N VAL A 80 -10.03 -10.90 5.98
CA VAL A 80 -9.29 -10.84 7.27
C VAL A 80 -9.21 -9.42 7.83
N LEU A 81 -9.06 -8.38 6.98
CA LEU A 81 -8.99 -6.99 7.42
C LEU A 81 -10.31 -6.48 8.01
N ARG A 82 -11.45 -7.15 7.74
CA ARG A 82 -12.72 -6.84 8.43
C ARG A 82 -12.61 -7.07 9.94
N ALA A 83 -11.74 -7.97 10.41
CA ALA A 83 -11.44 -8.18 11.83
C ALA A 83 -10.32 -7.25 12.38
N CYS A 84 -9.60 -6.53 11.52
CA CYS A 84 -8.47 -5.66 11.89
C CYS A 84 -8.84 -4.17 11.88
N PHE A 85 -9.62 -3.71 10.89
CA PHE A 85 -9.78 -2.28 10.59
C PHE A 85 -11.22 -1.78 10.41
N SER A 86 -12.23 -2.67 10.47
CA SER A 86 -13.63 -2.23 10.37
C SER A 86 -14.10 -1.49 11.63
N GLU A 87 -15.28 -0.88 11.56
CA GLU A 87 -15.97 -0.31 12.73
C GLU A 87 -16.15 -1.35 13.86
N TYR A 88 -16.43 -2.62 13.50
CA TYR A 88 -16.46 -3.73 14.47
C TYR A 88 -15.10 -3.96 15.14
N ALA A 89 -14.01 -3.92 14.36
CA ALA A 89 -12.66 -4.08 14.89
C ALA A 89 -12.28 -2.92 15.83
N LEU A 90 -12.65 -1.68 15.48
CA LEU A 90 -12.46 -0.50 16.33
C LEU A 90 -13.25 -0.60 17.63
N VAL A 91 -14.53 -0.96 17.59
CA VAL A 91 -15.35 -1.16 18.80
C VAL A 91 -14.77 -2.28 19.67
N ARG A 92 -14.40 -3.42 19.08
CA ARG A 92 -13.77 -4.54 19.80
C ARG A 92 -12.44 -4.13 20.46
N ALA A 93 -11.60 -3.38 19.76
CA ALA A 93 -10.33 -2.90 20.31
C ALA A 93 -10.55 -1.91 21.47
N ARG A 94 -11.55 -1.02 21.37
CA ARG A 94 -11.94 -0.12 22.47
C ARG A 94 -12.40 -0.88 23.70
N VAL A 95 -13.26 -1.90 23.52
CA VAL A 95 -13.74 -2.76 24.61
C VAL A 95 -12.57 -3.48 25.29
N ILE A 96 -11.60 -3.99 24.53
CA ILE A 96 -10.38 -4.60 25.09
C ILE A 96 -9.61 -3.58 25.95
N VAL A 97 -9.36 -2.37 25.46
CA VAL A 97 -8.60 -1.36 26.21
C VAL A 97 -9.32 -0.93 27.49
N GLU A 98 -10.64 -0.70 27.46
CA GLU A 98 -11.43 -0.33 28.64
C GLU A 98 -11.45 -1.43 29.71
N VAL A 99 -11.67 -2.69 29.31
CA VAL A 99 -11.67 -3.83 30.24
C VAL A 99 -10.28 -4.03 30.86
N ARG A 100 -9.22 -3.93 30.05
CA ARG A 100 -7.84 -4.02 30.53
C ARG A 100 -7.49 -2.86 31.46
N TRP A 101 -8.03 -1.66 31.22
CA TRP A 101 -7.82 -0.51 32.12
C TRP A 101 -8.49 -0.74 33.48
N LEU A 102 -9.72 -1.25 33.52
CA LEU A 102 -10.39 -1.63 34.77
C LEU A 102 -9.59 -2.69 35.56
N GLN A 103 -9.06 -3.71 34.88
CA GLN A 103 -8.17 -4.70 35.49
C GLN A 103 -6.85 -4.08 36.01
N LYS A 104 -6.28 -3.10 35.28
CA LYS A 104 -5.09 -2.38 35.74
C LYS A 104 -5.38 -1.57 36.99
N LEU A 105 -6.50 -0.85 37.06
CA LEU A 105 -6.92 -0.09 38.24
C LEU A 105 -7.04 -1.01 39.47
N ALA A 106 -7.69 -2.16 39.31
CA ALA A 106 -7.83 -3.16 40.37
C ALA A 106 -6.50 -3.75 40.88
N SER A 107 -5.44 -3.68 40.07
CA SER A 107 -4.10 -4.14 40.45
C SER A 107 -3.30 -3.13 41.29
N ILE A 108 -3.76 -1.88 41.42
CA ILE A 108 -3.05 -0.79 42.10
C ILE A 108 -3.49 -0.72 43.58
N PRO A 109 -2.62 -1.08 44.56
CA PRO A 109 -3.03 -1.15 45.97
C PRO A 109 -3.51 0.17 46.59
N GLN A 110 -3.16 1.30 45.99
CA GLN A 110 -3.58 2.64 46.40
C GLN A 110 -5.03 2.97 46.03
N ILE A 111 -5.65 2.24 45.09
CA ILE A 111 -7.02 2.47 44.61
C ILE A 111 -7.95 1.53 45.40
N ALA A 112 -8.16 1.84 46.68
CA ALA A 112 -8.91 0.97 47.60
C ALA A 112 -10.38 0.76 47.21
N GLU A 113 -10.96 1.68 46.43
CA GLU A 113 -12.30 1.60 45.86
C GLU A 113 -12.44 0.54 44.75
N VAL A 114 -11.33 0.11 44.15
CA VAL A 114 -11.28 -0.99 43.18
C VAL A 114 -10.34 -2.08 43.74
N PRO A 115 -10.84 -2.96 44.63
CA PRO A 115 -10.01 -4.03 45.18
C PRO A 115 -9.55 -5.00 44.08
N PRO A 116 -8.47 -5.78 44.31
CA PRO A 116 -8.03 -6.82 43.40
C PRO A 116 -9.18 -7.79 43.05
N LEU A 117 -9.46 -7.90 41.75
CA LEU A 117 -10.56 -8.72 41.24
C LEU A 117 -10.33 -10.21 41.52
N SER A 118 -11.40 -10.92 41.85
CA SER A 118 -11.42 -12.38 41.97
C SER A 118 -11.07 -13.09 40.66
N ASP A 119 -10.71 -14.38 40.76
CA ASP A 119 -10.49 -15.22 39.58
C ASP A 119 -11.79 -15.34 38.75
N GLU A 120 -12.96 -15.40 39.40
CA GLU A 120 -14.27 -15.42 38.75
C GLU A 120 -14.59 -14.11 38.02
N ALA A 121 -14.30 -12.95 38.62
CA ALA A 121 -14.49 -11.65 38.00
C ALA A 121 -13.53 -11.44 36.82
N ASN A 122 -12.27 -11.85 36.93
CA ASN A 122 -11.33 -11.83 35.82
C ASN A 122 -11.76 -12.78 34.68
N GLN A 123 -12.16 -14.01 34.99
CA GLN A 123 -12.62 -14.96 33.97
C GLN A 123 -13.85 -14.45 33.23
N PHE A 124 -14.79 -13.78 33.92
CA PHE A 124 -15.94 -13.13 33.27
C PHE A 124 -15.51 -12.06 32.26
N LEU A 125 -14.50 -11.25 32.59
CA LEU A 125 -13.94 -10.25 31.69
C LEU A 125 -13.21 -10.88 30.50
N GLU A 126 -12.40 -11.92 30.73
CA GLU A 126 -11.75 -12.67 29.64
C GLU A 126 -12.77 -13.32 28.70
N ASP A 127 -13.82 -13.95 29.23
CA ASP A 127 -14.89 -14.57 28.45
C ASP A 127 -15.66 -13.51 27.64
N PHE A 128 -15.88 -12.31 28.19
CA PHE A 128 -16.49 -11.21 27.44
C PHE A 128 -15.61 -10.75 26.27
N LEU A 129 -14.30 -10.60 26.47
CA LEU A 129 -13.38 -10.19 25.40
C LEU A 129 -13.17 -11.29 24.34
N ALA A 130 -13.14 -12.56 24.75
CA ALA A 130 -12.98 -13.70 23.88
C ALA A 130 -14.21 -13.92 22.98
N ASN A 131 -15.42 -13.74 23.53
CA ASN A 131 -16.68 -13.99 22.84
C ASN A 131 -17.31 -12.73 22.21
N PHE A 132 -16.66 -11.57 22.28
CA PHE A 132 -17.17 -10.31 21.71
C PHE A 132 -17.49 -10.46 20.22
N SER A 133 -18.73 -10.15 19.83
CA SER A 133 -19.29 -10.48 18.51
C SER A 133 -19.79 -9.24 17.74
N PRO A 134 -20.09 -9.38 16.44
CA PRO A 134 -20.72 -8.32 15.66
C PRO A 134 -22.09 -7.88 16.20
N ALA A 135 -22.78 -8.72 16.98
CA ALA A 135 -24.03 -8.36 17.64
C ALA A 135 -23.79 -7.38 18.80
N ASP A 136 -22.81 -7.65 19.67
CA ASP A 136 -22.43 -6.75 20.78
C ASP A 136 -21.96 -5.38 20.22
N ALA A 137 -21.23 -5.37 19.09
CA ALA A 137 -20.87 -4.13 18.42
C ALA A 137 -22.08 -3.38 17.83
N ALA A 138 -23.11 -4.07 17.35
CA ALA A 138 -24.35 -3.45 16.90
C ALA A 138 -25.14 -2.82 18.07
N GLU A 139 -25.04 -3.39 19.27
CA GLU A 139 -25.58 -2.80 20.50
C GLU A 139 -24.86 -1.49 20.86
N VAL A 140 -23.53 -1.44 20.76
CA VAL A 140 -22.76 -0.18 20.90
C VAL A 140 -23.26 0.87 19.90
N LYS A 141 -23.41 0.53 18.61
CA LYS A 141 -23.95 1.47 17.60
C LYS A 141 -25.41 1.88 17.88
N LYS A 142 -26.20 1.05 18.57
CA LYS A 142 -27.57 1.40 19.00
C LYS A 142 -27.56 2.42 20.14
N VAL A 143 -26.67 2.26 21.12
CA VAL A 143 -26.48 3.23 22.21
C VAL A 143 -25.91 4.55 21.67
N GLU A 144 -24.98 4.49 20.72
CA GLU A 144 -24.38 5.67 20.07
C GLU A 144 -25.40 6.59 19.39
N ARG A 145 -26.50 6.05 18.83
CA ARG A 145 -27.60 6.86 18.27
C ARG A 145 -28.25 7.78 19.31
N THR A 146 -28.15 7.44 20.59
CA THR A 146 -28.66 8.25 21.71
C THR A 146 -27.60 9.18 22.28
N THR A 147 -26.34 8.72 22.39
CA THR A 147 -25.24 9.53 22.98
C THR A 147 -24.62 10.52 21.99
N ASN A 148 -24.71 10.25 20.69
CA ASN A 148 -23.94 10.88 19.61
C ASN A 148 -22.41 10.90 19.90
N HIS A 149 -21.92 9.91 20.66
CA HIS A 149 -20.52 9.74 21.01
C HIS A 149 -20.19 8.25 21.15
N ASP A 150 -19.26 7.76 20.33
CA ASP A 150 -18.94 6.34 20.19
C ASP A 150 -18.23 5.72 21.42
N VAL A 151 -17.18 6.34 21.96
CA VAL A 151 -16.50 5.82 23.18
C VAL A 151 -17.44 5.80 24.40
N LYS A 152 -18.29 6.82 24.57
CA LYS A 152 -19.29 6.82 25.67
C LYS A 152 -20.33 5.69 25.51
N ALA A 153 -20.65 5.29 24.28
CA ALA A 153 -21.50 4.13 24.03
C ALA A 153 -20.80 2.80 24.38
N VAL A 154 -19.49 2.70 24.18
CA VAL A 154 -18.68 1.56 24.64
C VAL A 154 -18.70 1.46 26.17
N GLU A 155 -18.46 2.56 26.90
CA GLU A 155 -18.56 2.59 28.38
C GLU A 155 -19.91 2.04 28.86
N TYR A 156 -21.03 2.52 28.31
CA TYR A 156 -22.36 2.06 28.72
C TYR A 156 -22.63 0.58 28.42
N VAL A 157 -22.16 0.05 27.29
CA VAL A 157 -22.31 -1.40 27.00
C VAL A 157 -21.45 -2.24 27.94
N ILE A 158 -20.25 -1.79 28.32
CA ILE A 158 -19.44 -2.47 29.33
C ILE A 158 -20.15 -2.44 30.69
N LYS A 159 -20.64 -1.27 31.14
CA LYS A 159 -21.38 -1.11 32.40
C LYS A 159 -22.62 -2.03 32.48
N ASP A 160 -23.37 -2.15 31.38
CA ASP A 160 -24.53 -3.04 31.28
C ASP A 160 -24.11 -4.53 31.34
N ARG A 161 -23.06 -4.92 30.61
CA ARG A 161 -22.56 -6.30 30.59
C ARG A 161 -22.06 -6.76 31.96
N ILE A 162 -21.26 -5.94 32.64
CA ILE A 162 -20.68 -6.28 33.94
C ILE A 162 -21.70 -6.20 35.10
N ALA A 163 -22.86 -5.56 34.91
CA ALA A 163 -23.90 -5.47 35.94
C ALA A 163 -24.45 -6.84 36.39
N SER A 164 -24.28 -7.88 35.58
CA SER A 164 -24.62 -9.26 35.91
C SER A 164 -23.67 -9.91 36.95
N ASN A 165 -22.48 -9.36 37.15
CA ASN A 165 -21.50 -9.79 38.16
C ASN A 165 -21.49 -8.77 39.33
N PRO A 166 -21.88 -9.15 40.56
CA PRO A 166 -21.98 -8.21 41.67
C PRO A 166 -20.68 -7.49 42.05
N GLU A 167 -19.53 -8.14 41.88
CA GLU A 167 -18.22 -7.59 42.19
C GLU A 167 -17.83 -6.51 41.17
N LEU A 168 -17.96 -6.82 39.87
CA LEU A 168 -17.70 -5.85 38.81
C LEU A 168 -18.73 -4.71 38.80
N HIS A 169 -19.98 -4.98 39.17
CA HIS A 169 -21.02 -3.95 39.29
C HIS A 169 -20.71 -2.94 40.41
N ALA A 170 -20.11 -3.37 41.52
CA ALA A 170 -19.71 -2.48 42.61
C ALA A 170 -18.67 -1.43 42.17
N VAL A 171 -17.82 -1.76 41.19
CA VAL A 171 -16.79 -0.88 40.62
C VAL A 171 -17.19 -0.28 39.27
N THR A 172 -18.48 -0.31 38.90
CA THR A 172 -18.95 0.09 37.56
C THR A 172 -18.56 1.52 37.16
N GLU A 173 -18.54 2.47 38.11
CA GLU A 173 -18.12 3.85 37.84
C GLU A 173 -16.60 4.05 37.67
N PHE A 174 -15.80 2.98 37.80
CA PHE A 174 -14.39 2.96 37.41
C PHE A 174 -14.15 2.53 35.96
N VAL A 175 -15.18 2.07 35.24
CA VAL A 175 -15.11 1.94 33.76
C VAL A 175 -14.88 3.34 33.17
N HIS A 176 -13.89 3.48 32.28
CA HIS A 176 -13.42 4.77 31.74
C HIS A 176 -12.85 5.76 32.80
N PHE A 177 -12.43 5.30 33.98
CA PHE A 177 -11.95 6.18 35.05
C PHE A 177 -10.76 7.05 34.62
N ALA A 178 -10.92 8.37 34.78
CA ALA A 178 -9.94 9.43 34.45
C ALA A 178 -9.44 9.49 32.99
N CYS A 179 -9.92 8.59 32.12
CA CYS A 179 -9.63 8.53 30.69
C CYS A 179 -10.12 9.77 29.93
N THR A 180 -9.55 9.98 28.75
CA THR A 180 -10.23 10.66 27.64
C THR A 180 -10.48 9.68 26.50
N SER A 181 -11.43 9.99 25.61
CA SER A 181 -11.77 9.16 24.45
C SER A 181 -10.56 8.75 23.59
N GLU A 182 -9.53 9.60 23.53
CA GLU A 182 -8.29 9.30 22.80
C GLU A 182 -7.26 8.47 23.55
N ASP A 183 -7.35 8.32 24.88
CA ASP A 183 -6.59 7.25 25.56
C ASP A 183 -7.05 5.87 25.03
N ILE A 184 -8.36 5.70 24.86
CA ILE A 184 -8.94 4.46 24.32
C ILE A 184 -8.69 4.32 22.81
N ASN A 185 -8.90 5.39 22.02
CA ASN A 185 -8.76 5.34 20.56
C ASN A 185 -7.32 5.09 20.12
N ASN A 186 -6.30 5.78 20.67
CA ASN A 186 -4.93 5.61 20.20
C ASN A 186 -4.42 4.17 20.44
N LEU A 187 -4.71 3.60 21.62
CA LEU A 187 -4.38 2.22 21.95
C LEU A 187 -5.15 1.25 21.05
N SER A 188 -6.43 1.52 20.78
CA SER A 188 -7.22 0.75 19.82
C SER A 188 -6.60 0.76 18.42
N HIS A 189 -6.18 1.93 17.91
CA HIS A 189 -5.55 2.06 16.60
C HIS A 189 -4.19 1.33 16.53
N ALA A 190 -3.38 1.38 17.58
CA ALA A 190 -2.14 0.63 17.67
C ALA A 190 -2.37 -0.90 17.66
N LEU A 191 -3.37 -1.39 18.39
CA LEU A 191 -3.79 -2.81 18.38
C LEU A 191 -4.35 -3.24 17.00
N MET A 192 -5.14 -2.39 16.36
CA MET A 192 -5.66 -2.60 14.99
C MET A 192 -4.52 -2.66 13.96
N LEU A 193 -3.55 -1.74 14.04
CA LEU A 193 -2.37 -1.74 13.19
C LEU A 193 -1.53 -3.01 13.40
N ARG A 194 -1.29 -3.43 14.65
CA ARG A 194 -0.61 -4.70 14.95
C ARG A 194 -1.28 -5.90 14.28
N SER A 195 -2.61 -5.97 14.36
CA SER A 195 -3.40 -7.04 13.73
C SER A 195 -3.35 -6.97 12.19
N GLY A 196 -3.44 -5.76 11.61
CA GLY A 196 -3.39 -5.55 10.17
C GLY A 196 -2.02 -5.82 9.54
N ILE A 197 -0.94 -5.46 10.26
CA ILE A 197 0.44 -5.82 9.89
C ILE A 197 0.55 -7.34 9.87
N ALA A 198 0.20 -8.03 10.97
CA ALA A 198 0.26 -9.49 11.06
C ALA A 198 -0.59 -10.23 10.01
N ALA A 199 -1.70 -9.62 9.54
CA ALA A 199 -2.53 -10.16 8.46
C ALA A 199 -1.94 -9.90 7.04
N THR A 200 -1.11 -8.87 6.88
CA THR A 200 -0.57 -8.43 5.58
C THR A 200 0.83 -8.97 5.32
N THR A 201 1.66 -9.08 6.36
CA THR A 201 3.07 -9.47 6.25
C THR A 201 3.33 -10.88 5.72
N PRO A 202 2.49 -11.92 5.97
CA PRO A 202 2.70 -13.23 5.35
C PRO A 202 2.69 -13.17 3.81
N LEU A 203 1.86 -12.30 3.21
CA LEU A 203 1.85 -12.11 1.76
C LEU A 203 3.11 -11.40 1.25
N MET A 204 3.73 -10.56 2.08
CA MET A 204 5.05 -9.98 1.77
C MET A 204 6.12 -11.08 1.76
N ASP A 205 6.08 -11.96 2.76
CA ASP A 205 7.03 -13.07 2.95
C ASP A 205 6.86 -14.16 1.86
N ASP A 206 5.63 -14.41 1.40
CA ASP A 206 5.32 -15.25 0.24
C ASP A 206 5.96 -14.69 -1.05
N ILE A 207 5.84 -13.38 -1.30
CA ILE A 207 6.45 -12.73 -2.48
C ILE A 207 7.98 -12.80 -2.40
N ILE A 208 8.56 -12.48 -1.24
CA ILE A 208 10.00 -12.59 -0.97
C ILE A 208 10.51 -14.00 -1.31
N SER A 209 9.83 -15.00 -0.76
CA SER A 209 10.18 -16.41 -0.94
C SER A 209 10.05 -16.83 -2.40
N LYS A 210 8.92 -16.49 -3.04
CA LYS A 210 8.65 -16.93 -4.41
C LYS A 210 9.67 -16.41 -5.41
N ILE A 211 10.09 -15.15 -5.23
CA ILE A 211 11.07 -14.53 -6.12
C ILE A 211 12.49 -15.06 -5.85
N ALA A 212 12.79 -15.47 -4.61
CA ALA A 212 14.07 -16.10 -4.29
C ALA A 212 14.19 -17.51 -4.90
N GLU A 213 13.11 -18.30 -4.89
CA GLU A 213 13.04 -19.59 -5.60
C GLU A 213 13.26 -19.43 -7.12
N MET A 214 12.61 -18.43 -7.72
CA MET A 214 12.74 -18.15 -9.16
C MET A 214 14.16 -17.68 -9.50
N ALA A 215 14.78 -16.89 -8.62
CA ALA A 215 16.15 -16.45 -8.77
C ALA A 215 17.18 -17.60 -8.75
N GLU A 216 17.00 -18.58 -7.86
CA GLU A 216 17.84 -19.78 -7.83
C GLU A 216 17.61 -20.68 -9.04
N THR A 217 16.33 -20.95 -9.38
CA THR A 217 15.94 -21.80 -10.52
C THR A 217 16.49 -21.26 -11.84
N GLU A 218 16.36 -19.95 -12.08
CA GLU A 218 16.77 -19.29 -13.32
C GLU A 218 18.19 -18.72 -13.27
N ALA A 219 18.98 -19.05 -12.24
CA ALA A 219 20.28 -18.44 -11.95
C ALA A 219 21.26 -18.49 -13.13
N ALA A 220 21.19 -19.55 -13.93
CA ALA A 220 22.07 -19.82 -15.07
C ALA A 220 21.47 -19.42 -16.44
N THR A 221 20.20 -19.00 -16.50
CA THR A 221 19.47 -18.72 -17.75
C THR A 221 19.91 -17.36 -18.33
N PRO A 222 20.70 -17.29 -19.42
CA PRO A 222 21.23 -16.02 -19.92
C PRO A 222 20.14 -15.13 -20.51
N MET A 223 20.25 -13.82 -20.33
CA MET A 223 19.27 -12.84 -20.79
C MET A 223 19.95 -11.58 -21.35
N MET A 224 19.38 -10.98 -22.39
CA MET A 224 19.79 -9.67 -22.89
C MET A 224 19.27 -8.56 -21.96
N SER A 225 20.18 -7.80 -21.34
CA SER A 225 19.82 -6.60 -20.57
C SER A 225 19.20 -5.54 -21.48
N ARG A 226 18.33 -4.70 -20.92
CA ARG A 226 17.87 -3.47 -21.57
C ARG A 226 18.21 -2.23 -20.75
N THR A 227 18.85 -1.25 -21.37
CA THR A 227 19.10 0.07 -20.77
C THR A 227 18.58 1.14 -21.71
N HIS A 228 17.76 2.07 -21.22
CA HIS A 228 16.99 3.00 -22.08
C HIS A 228 16.14 2.27 -23.15
N GLY A 229 15.68 1.05 -22.84
CA GLY A 229 14.97 0.15 -23.76
C GLY A 229 15.85 -0.52 -24.83
N GLN A 230 17.15 -0.22 -24.91
CA GLN A 230 18.07 -0.75 -25.91
C GLN A 230 18.85 -1.96 -25.39
N PRO A 231 19.25 -2.91 -26.27
CA PRO A 231 20.15 -4.02 -25.93
C PRO A 231 21.43 -3.54 -25.22
N ALA A 232 21.84 -4.27 -24.18
CA ALA A 232 22.96 -3.93 -23.32
C ALA A 232 23.64 -5.20 -22.77
N SER A 233 24.78 -5.02 -22.09
CA SER A 233 25.61 -6.09 -21.53
C SER A 233 24.79 -7.19 -20.83
N PRO A 234 24.89 -8.47 -21.25
CA PRO A 234 24.05 -9.56 -20.78
C PRO A 234 24.07 -9.82 -19.27
N THR A 235 23.04 -10.54 -18.83
CA THR A 235 22.74 -10.87 -17.43
C THR A 235 22.16 -12.30 -17.38
N THR A 236 21.62 -12.74 -16.24
CA THR A 236 20.78 -13.95 -16.20
C THR A 236 19.39 -13.62 -15.68
N LEU A 237 18.37 -14.39 -16.09
CA LEU A 237 17.00 -14.15 -15.67
C LEU A 237 16.82 -14.33 -14.16
N GLY A 238 17.47 -15.35 -13.57
CA GLY A 238 17.47 -15.54 -12.12
C GLY A 238 18.19 -14.41 -11.39
N LYS A 239 19.22 -13.82 -12.02
CA LYS A 239 19.79 -12.57 -11.55
C LYS A 239 18.79 -11.41 -11.66
N GLU A 240 17.98 -11.28 -12.71
CA GLU A 240 16.96 -10.21 -12.76
C GLU A 240 15.87 -10.38 -11.70
N PHE A 241 15.40 -11.60 -11.43
CA PHE A 241 14.51 -11.86 -10.30
C PHE A 241 15.17 -11.52 -8.95
N ALA A 242 16.45 -11.82 -8.79
CA ALA A 242 17.25 -11.30 -7.70
C ALA A 242 18.03 -10.02 -8.10
N ASN A 243 17.41 -8.95 -8.64
CA ASN A 243 18.17 -7.72 -8.99
C ASN A 243 17.77 -6.41 -8.29
N VAL A 244 16.51 -6.17 -7.98
CA VAL A 244 16.07 -4.82 -7.62
C VAL A 244 16.67 -4.37 -6.26
N ALA A 245 17.60 -3.40 -6.27
CA ALA A 245 18.34 -2.67 -5.18
C ALA A 245 19.70 -3.10 -4.58
N TYR A 246 20.68 -3.39 -5.43
CA TYR A 246 21.78 -2.38 -5.51
C TYR A 246 21.79 -1.73 -6.90
N ARG A 247 20.57 -1.54 -7.38
CA ARG A 247 20.13 -1.63 -8.77
C ARG A 247 20.40 -2.97 -9.49
N ARG A 248 21.06 -3.97 -8.86
CA ARG A 248 21.31 -5.31 -9.46
C ARG A 248 21.71 -6.48 -8.50
N VAL A 249 21.05 -6.76 -7.35
CA VAL A 249 21.13 -8.10 -6.64
C VAL A 249 19.92 -8.50 -5.73
N LEU A 250 18.72 -7.89 -5.81
CA LEU A 250 17.96 -7.62 -4.58
C LEU A 250 16.41 -7.66 -4.46
N VAL A 251 15.54 -8.19 -5.36
CA VAL A 251 14.05 -8.09 -5.10
C VAL A 251 13.66 -8.68 -3.73
N SER A 252 13.97 -9.95 -3.48
CA SER A 252 13.68 -10.61 -2.19
C SER A 252 14.37 -9.93 -1.00
N HIS A 253 15.63 -9.45 -1.14
CA HIS A 253 16.33 -8.76 -0.06
C HIS A 253 15.82 -7.32 0.18
N ARG A 254 15.32 -6.61 -0.84
CA ARG A 254 14.62 -5.32 -0.66
C ARG A 254 13.34 -5.51 0.10
N LEU A 255 12.52 -6.43 -0.40
CA LEU A 255 11.22 -6.73 0.17
C LEU A 255 11.45 -7.19 1.62
N ALA A 256 12.41 -8.09 1.90
CA ALA A 256 12.82 -8.46 3.25
C ALA A 256 13.36 -7.28 4.09
N ARG A 257 14.15 -6.34 3.51
CA ARG A 257 14.61 -5.14 4.22
C ARG A 257 13.46 -4.19 4.55
N GLN A 258 12.51 -3.99 3.65
CA GLN A 258 11.34 -3.14 3.91
C GLN A 258 10.36 -3.82 4.88
N ARG A 259 10.15 -5.13 4.74
CA ARG A 259 9.46 -6.02 5.68
C ARG A 259 10.05 -5.93 7.09
N LYS A 260 11.39 -5.98 7.22
CA LYS A 260 12.11 -5.77 8.49
C LYS A 260 11.98 -4.34 9.01
N GLN A 261 11.92 -3.34 8.14
CA GLN A 261 11.62 -1.98 8.56
C GLN A 261 10.17 -1.82 9.06
N VAL A 262 9.21 -2.53 8.47
CA VAL A 262 7.81 -2.59 8.96
C VAL A 262 7.74 -3.25 10.34
N ASP A 263 8.46 -4.36 10.58
CA ASP A 263 8.55 -4.97 11.92
C ASP A 263 9.27 -4.09 12.95
N ALA A 264 10.22 -3.27 12.50
CA ALA A 264 11.02 -2.42 13.37
C ALA A 264 10.37 -1.08 13.74
N VAL A 265 9.21 -0.71 13.15
CA VAL A 265 8.48 0.48 13.60
C VAL A 265 7.80 0.16 14.94
N PRO A 266 8.14 0.87 16.03
CA PRO A 266 7.46 0.67 17.30
C PRO A 266 6.01 1.16 17.17
N LEU A 267 5.05 0.34 17.62
CA LEU A 267 3.65 0.74 17.65
C LEU A 267 3.40 1.48 18.95
N TYR A 268 3.34 2.81 18.88
CA TYR A 268 3.22 3.64 20.09
C TYR A 268 1.79 3.70 20.61
N GLY A 269 1.70 3.86 21.94
CA GLY A 269 0.47 4.09 22.68
C GLY A 269 0.68 5.09 23.81
N LYS A 270 -0.38 5.81 24.18
CA LYS A 270 -0.42 6.72 25.32
C LYS A 270 -1.63 6.47 26.21
N MET A 271 -1.49 6.85 27.47
CA MET A 271 -2.54 6.87 28.48
C MET A 271 -2.24 8.06 29.40
N ALA A 272 -2.92 9.20 29.22
CA ALA A 272 -2.54 10.44 29.92
C ALA A 272 -3.69 11.43 30.18
N GLY A 273 -4.93 11.01 29.93
CA GLY A 273 -6.12 11.83 30.14
C GLY A 273 -6.25 12.99 29.15
N ALA A 274 -7.06 13.98 29.53
CA ALA A 274 -7.63 14.97 28.62
C ALA A 274 -6.62 15.80 27.79
N VAL A 275 -5.41 16.08 28.28
CA VAL A 275 -4.43 16.93 27.57
C VAL A 275 -2.97 16.45 27.69
N GLY A 276 -2.74 15.22 28.16
CA GLY A 276 -1.39 14.67 28.32
C GLY A 276 -0.75 14.88 29.70
N CYS A 277 -1.46 15.47 30.67
CA CYS A 277 -0.92 15.89 31.97
C CYS A 277 -1.58 15.19 33.19
N TYR A 278 -2.27 14.07 33.01
CA TYR A 278 -2.86 13.26 34.09
C TYR A 278 -3.83 14.00 35.04
N ASN A 279 -4.37 15.16 34.65
CA ASN A 279 -5.07 16.08 35.57
C ASN A 279 -6.22 15.43 36.35
N ALA A 280 -7.07 14.64 35.68
CA ALA A 280 -8.19 13.92 36.31
C ALA A 280 -7.68 12.85 37.30
N HIS A 281 -6.70 12.06 36.86
CA HIS A 281 -6.06 11.01 37.66
C HIS A 281 -5.48 11.56 38.97
N MET A 282 -4.63 12.60 38.88
CA MET A 282 -3.99 13.25 40.03
C MET A 282 -4.98 14.04 40.91
N SER A 283 -6.13 14.45 40.38
CA SER A 283 -7.17 15.13 41.18
C SER A 283 -7.93 14.18 42.11
N ALA A 284 -7.96 12.88 41.79
CA ALA A 284 -8.59 11.84 42.60
C ALA A 284 -7.57 11.09 43.47
N TYR A 285 -6.42 10.70 42.88
CA TYR A 285 -5.35 9.98 43.56
C TYR A 285 -4.01 10.69 43.31
N PRO A 286 -3.64 11.69 44.13
CA PRO A 286 -2.41 12.47 43.95
C PRO A 286 -1.13 11.68 44.27
N ASP A 287 -1.22 10.65 45.13
CA ASP A 287 -0.09 9.85 45.59
C ASP A 287 0.24 8.64 44.69
N VAL A 288 -0.50 8.46 43.59
CA VAL A 288 -0.25 7.40 42.59
C VAL A 288 0.66 7.93 41.49
N ASP A 289 1.72 7.18 41.18
CA ASP A 289 2.59 7.45 40.03
C ASP A 289 1.89 7.07 38.72
N TRP A 290 1.00 7.96 38.27
CA TRP A 290 0.21 7.78 37.06
C TRP A 290 1.04 7.69 35.78
N GLN A 291 2.25 8.27 35.78
CA GLN A 291 3.15 8.18 34.64
C GLN A 291 3.70 6.75 34.52
N LYS A 292 4.14 6.15 35.63
CA LYS A 292 4.56 4.75 35.67
C LYS A 292 3.40 3.79 35.40
N VAL A 293 2.21 4.04 35.96
CA VAL A 293 1.00 3.22 35.67
C VAL A 293 0.67 3.23 34.18
N ALA A 294 0.81 4.37 33.51
CA ALA A 294 0.61 4.50 32.07
C ALA A 294 1.68 3.77 31.25
N GLU A 295 2.96 3.87 31.62
CA GLU A 295 4.04 3.10 30.99
C GLU A 295 3.78 1.60 31.07
N GLU A 296 3.55 1.10 32.29
CA GLU A 296 3.22 -0.31 32.51
C GLU A 296 1.99 -0.72 31.69
N PHE A 297 0.87 0.00 31.79
CA PHE A 297 -0.36 -0.35 31.07
C PHE A 297 -0.19 -0.43 29.55
N VAL A 298 0.54 0.50 28.94
CA VAL A 298 0.79 0.48 27.49
C VAL A 298 1.73 -0.67 27.11
N THR A 299 2.74 -0.96 27.92
CA THR A 299 3.64 -2.11 27.68
C THR A 299 2.97 -3.47 27.93
N ASP A 300 2.07 -3.56 28.92
CA ASP A 300 1.22 -4.73 29.22
C ASP A 300 0.31 -5.08 28.02
N LEU A 301 -0.16 -4.07 27.26
CA LEU A 301 -0.88 -4.26 25.99
C LEU A 301 0.03 -4.71 24.82
N GLY A 302 1.34 -4.78 25.02
CA GLY A 302 2.34 -5.12 24.00
C GLY A 302 2.61 -3.99 23.00
N LEU A 303 2.59 -2.74 23.47
CA LEU A 303 2.84 -1.52 22.71
C LEU A 303 4.05 -0.77 23.28
N THR A 304 4.59 0.19 22.51
CA THR A 304 5.65 1.09 22.99
C THR A 304 5.02 2.32 23.64
N TRP A 305 5.47 2.71 24.82
CA TRP A 305 4.90 3.86 25.51
C TRP A 305 5.39 5.20 24.95
N GLN A 306 4.46 6.13 24.72
CA GLN A 306 4.74 7.52 24.35
C GLN A 306 4.51 8.44 25.56
N PRO A 307 5.56 8.89 26.27
CA PRO A 307 5.44 9.72 27.47
C PRO A 307 4.98 11.16 27.21
N TYR A 308 5.32 11.73 26.04
CA TYR A 308 5.04 13.13 25.73
C TYR A 308 3.97 13.24 24.65
N VAL A 309 2.76 13.60 25.07
CA VAL A 309 1.58 13.68 24.21
C VAL A 309 0.74 14.90 24.54
N THR A 310 -0.16 15.24 23.62
CA THR A 310 -1.24 16.19 23.86
C THR A 310 -2.49 15.41 24.31
N GLN A 311 -3.66 15.75 23.77
CA GLN A 311 -4.84 14.93 23.92
C GLN A 311 -4.80 13.67 23.02
N ILE A 312 -4.01 13.68 21.94
CA ILE A 312 -3.77 12.56 21.00
C ILE A 312 -2.34 12.02 21.13
N GLU A 313 -2.13 10.78 20.70
CA GLU A 313 -0.80 10.33 20.26
C GLU A 313 -0.45 11.07 18.94
N PRO A 314 0.80 11.51 18.71
CA PRO A 314 1.14 12.38 17.57
C PRO A 314 1.09 11.70 16.19
N HIS A 315 0.82 10.39 16.08
CA HIS A 315 0.73 9.61 14.84
C HIS A 315 2.03 9.54 14.02
N ASP A 316 3.18 9.98 14.55
CA ASP A 316 4.48 9.97 13.84
C ASP A 316 4.89 8.55 13.44
N TYR A 317 4.74 7.58 14.34
CA TYR A 317 5.05 6.17 14.05
C TYR A 317 4.14 5.58 12.97
N MET A 318 2.90 6.08 12.85
CA MET A 318 2.01 5.68 11.75
C MET A 318 2.56 6.18 10.42
N ALA A 319 3.10 7.40 10.35
CA ALA A 319 3.75 7.92 9.15
C ALA A 319 5.02 7.12 8.78
N GLU A 320 5.82 6.72 9.77
CA GLU A 320 6.98 5.83 9.58
C GLU A 320 6.57 4.47 9.00
N LEU A 321 5.55 3.84 9.59
CA LEU A 321 4.96 2.58 9.15
C LEU A 321 4.42 2.66 7.72
N PHE A 322 3.58 3.65 7.41
CA PHE A 322 3.00 3.82 6.08
C PHE A 322 4.07 4.11 5.05
N SER A 323 5.10 4.88 5.38
CA SER A 323 6.26 5.07 4.50
C SER A 323 7.01 3.75 4.26
N ALA A 324 7.16 2.88 5.27
CA ALA A 324 7.79 1.57 5.10
C ALA A 324 6.97 0.64 4.18
N VAL A 325 5.64 0.59 4.35
CA VAL A 325 4.75 -0.18 3.47
C VAL A 325 4.72 0.41 2.05
N SER A 326 4.67 1.73 1.88
CA SER A 326 4.72 2.36 0.55
C SER A 326 6.03 2.12 -0.19
N ARG A 327 7.16 2.01 0.53
CA ARG A 327 8.44 1.62 -0.06
C ARG A 327 8.45 0.14 -0.47
N PHE A 328 7.80 -0.76 0.28
CA PHE A 328 7.56 -2.15 -0.15
C PHE A 328 6.71 -2.19 -1.43
N ASN A 329 5.56 -1.52 -1.42
CA ASN A 329 4.65 -1.40 -2.56
C ASN A 329 5.35 -0.87 -3.82
N THR A 330 6.20 0.15 -3.70
CA THR A 330 6.95 0.72 -4.83
C THR A 330 7.88 -0.30 -5.49
N ILE A 331 8.33 -1.33 -4.76
CA ILE A 331 9.14 -2.43 -5.30
C ILE A 331 8.27 -3.44 -6.05
N VAL A 332 7.06 -3.72 -5.53
CA VAL A 332 6.07 -4.55 -6.22
C VAL A 332 5.65 -3.90 -7.55
N LEU A 333 5.45 -2.58 -7.57
CA LEU A 333 5.18 -1.83 -8.81
C LEU A 333 6.31 -1.92 -9.85
N ASP A 334 7.56 -1.83 -9.42
CA ASP A 334 8.76 -1.98 -10.26
C ASP A 334 8.79 -3.39 -10.89
N LEU A 335 8.54 -4.41 -10.07
CA LEU A 335 8.46 -5.82 -10.46
C LEU A 335 7.31 -6.10 -11.44
N ASP A 336 6.10 -5.63 -11.14
CA ASP A 336 4.91 -5.85 -11.98
C ASP A 336 5.14 -5.29 -13.39
N ARG A 337 5.77 -4.11 -13.51
CA ARG A 337 6.11 -3.45 -14.78
C ARG A 337 7.24 -4.13 -15.54
N ASP A 338 8.29 -4.58 -14.86
CA ASP A 338 9.37 -5.33 -15.49
C ASP A 338 8.85 -6.68 -16.02
N ILE A 339 8.04 -7.41 -15.24
CA ILE A 339 7.43 -8.67 -15.69
C ILE A 339 6.47 -8.44 -16.86
N TRP A 340 5.63 -7.40 -16.81
CA TRP A 340 4.79 -7.00 -17.95
C TRP A 340 5.63 -6.78 -19.21
N SER A 341 6.78 -6.12 -19.07
CA SER A 341 7.72 -5.86 -20.17
C SER A 341 8.36 -7.14 -20.70
N TYR A 342 8.78 -8.07 -19.82
CA TYR A 342 9.32 -9.38 -20.20
C TYR A 342 8.28 -10.28 -20.91
N ILE A 343 7.01 -10.23 -20.49
CA ILE A 343 5.89 -10.89 -21.19
C ILE A 343 5.68 -10.27 -22.57
N SER A 344 5.71 -8.94 -22.67
CA SER A 344 5.51 -8.19 -23.93
C SER A 344 6.56 -8.52 -25.00
N ILE A 345 7.80 -8.80 -24.61
CA ILE A 345 8.89 -9.25 -25.52
C ILE A 345 8.99 -10.78 -25.65
N GLY A 346 8.08 -11.54 -25.04
CA GLY A 346 8.00 -12.99 -25.17
C GLY A 346 9.05 -13.79 -24.37
N TYR A 347 9.74 -13.17 -23.40
CA TYR A 347 10.65 -13.88 -22.49
C TYR A 347 9.89 -14.77 -21.50
N PHE A 348 8.63 -14.44 -21.22
CA PHE A 348 7.69 -15.31 -20.54
C PHE A 348 6.53 -15.68 -21.43
N LYS A 349 6.18 -16.96 -21.40
CA LYS A 349 4.84 -17.46 -21.73
C LYS A 349 4.00 -17.43 -20.44
N GLN A 350 2.68 -17.51 -20.60
CA GLN A 350 1.74 -17.59 -19.48
C GLN A 350 0.94 -18.89 -19.60
N LYS A 351 0.91 -19.66 -18.52
CA LYS A 351 0.11 -20.89 -18.42
C LYS A 351 -1.37 -20.51 -18.45
N THR A 352 -2.11 -21.05 -19.41
CA THR A 352 -3.56 -20.87 -19.52
C THR A 352 -4.28 -21.96 -18.75
N ILE A 353 -5.33 -21.57 -18.01
CA ILE A 353 -6.27 -22.52 -17.41
C ILE A 353 -7.39 -22.79 -18.41
N ALA A 354 -7.74 -24.05 -18.63
CA ALA A 354 -8.81 -24.43 -19.55
C ALA A 354 -10.14 -23.77 -19.15
N GLY A 355 -10.68 -22.93 -20.03
CA GLY A 355 -11.91 -22.16 -19.80
C GLY A 355 -11.73 -20.67 -19.52
N GLU A 356 -10.51 -20.18 -19.25
CA GLU A 356 -10.26 -18.74 -19.14
C GLU A 356 -10.29 -18.06 -20.53
N VAL A 357 -11.10 -17.01 -20.66
CA VAL A 357 -11.21 -16.20 -21.90
C VAL A 357 -10.26 -15.01 -21.80
N GLY A 358 -9.10 -15.09 -22.46
CA GLY A 358 -8.09 -14.03 -22.43
C GLY A 358 -8.46 -12.75 -23.19
N SER A 359 -9.37 -12.82 -24.17
CA SER A 359 -9.96 -11.66 -24.85
C SER A 359 -11.32 -12.01 -25.44
N SER A 360 -12.27 -11.07 -25.40
CA SER A 360 -13.60 -11.22 -25.99
C SER A 360 -13.62 -11.31 -27.52
N THR A 361 -12.53 -10.95 -28.21
CA THR A 361 -12.44 -10.91 -29.68
C THR A 361 -11.22 -11.63 -30.25
N MET A 362 -10.16 -11.86 -29.45
CA MET A 362 -8.90 -12.47 -29.90
C MET A 362 -8.61 -13.76 -29.12
N PRO A 363 -9.04 -14.94 -29.59
CA PRO A 363 -9.00 -16.19 -28.81
C PRO A 363 -7.58 -16.70 -28.49
N HIS A 364 -6.55 -16.17 -29.14
CA HIS A 364 -5.15 -16.50 -28.89
C HIS A 364 -4.45 -15.56 -27.88
N LYS A 365 -5.13 -14.49 -27.42
CA LYS A 365 -4.49 -13.44 -26.62
C LYS A 365 -4.48 -13.81 -25.13
N VAL A 366 -3.28 -13.94 -24.55
CA VAL A 366 -3.07 -14.12 -23.10
C VAL A 366 -2.46 -12.83 -22.54
N ASN A 367 -3.17 -12.15 -21.65
CA ASN A 367 -2.78 -10.83 -21.11
C ASN A 367 -2.26 -10.97 -19.66
N PRO A 368 -1.25 -10.18 -19.25
CA PRO A 368 -0.69 -10.19 -17.90
C PRO A 368 -1.59 -9.50 -16.84
N ILE A 369 -2.89 -9.80 -16.86
CA ILE A 369 -3.93 -9.07 -16.10
C ILE A 369 -3.71 -9.08 -14.59
N ASP A 370 -3.04 -10.10 -14.07
CA ASP A 370 -2.76 -10.24 -12.64
C ASP A 370 -1.70 -9.21 -12.19
N PHE A 371 -0.68 -8.93 -13.02
CA PHE A 371 0.31 -7.87 -12.77
C PHE A 371 -0.28 -6.48 -13.00
N GLU A 372 -1.08 -6.29 -14.06
CA GLU A 372 -1.79 -5.04 -14.34
C GLU A 372 -2.79 -4.68 -13.21
N ASN A 373 -3.43 -5.69 -12.62
CA ASN A 373 -4.28 -5.52 -11.45
C ASN A 373 -3.48 -5.14 -10.20
N SER A 374 -2.29 -5.71 -10.00
CA SER A 374 -1.42 -5.34 -8.88
C SER A 374 -0.94 -3.90 -9.01
N GLU A 375 -0.36 -3.51 -10.15
CA GLU A 375 0.14 -2.15 -10.42
C GLU A 375 -0.91 -1.07 -10.07
N GLY A 376 -2.16 -1.26 -10.53
CA GLY A 376 -3.25 -0.32 -10.25
C GLY A 376 -3.59 -0.21 -8.77
N ASN A 377 -3.62 -1.33 -8.04
CA ASN A 377 -3.90 -1.34 -6.60
C ASN A 377 -2.73 -0.80 -5.77
N VAL A 378 -1.47 -1.04 -6.18
CA VAL A 378 -0.29 -0.43 -5.55
C VAL A 378 -0.36 1.10 -5.60
N GLY A 379 -0.74 1.68 -6.75
CA GLY A 379 -0.91 3.13 -6.88
C GLY A 379 -1.94 3.70 -5.90
N LEU A 380 -3.08 3.03 -5.75
CA LEU A 380 -4.13 3.41 -4.80
C LEU A 380 -3.69 3.24 -3.34
N ALA A 381 -2.98 2.16 -3.01
CA ALA A 381 -2.43 1.92 -1.68
C ALA A 381 -1.47 3.04 -1.26
N ASN A 382 -0.53 3.41 -2.14
CA ASN A 382 0.45 4.45 -1.86
C ASN A 382 -0.19 5.83 -1.73
N ALA A 383 -1.15 6.19 -2.58
CA ALA A 383 -1.87 7.45 -2.45
C ALA A 383 -2.58 7.58 -1.08
N MET A 384 -3.15 6.49 -0.57
CA MET A 384 -3.74 6.46 0.79
C MET A 384 -2.68 6.60 1.88
N PHE A 385 -1.60 5.83 1.81
CA PHE A 385 -0.51 5.86 2.81
C PHE A 385 0.24 7.20 2.85
N GLU A 386 0.49 7.82 1.70
CA GLU A 386 1.08 9.16 1.58
C GLU A 386 0.17 10.22 2.21
N HIS A 387 -1.15 10.16 1.95
CA HIS A 387 -2.10 11.07 2.60
C HIS A 387 -2.15 10.87 4.11
N LEU A 388 -2.26 9.63 4.58
CA LEU A 388 -2.30 9.29 6.01
C LEU A 388 -1.05 9.78 6.73
N GLY A 389 0.14 9.43 6.21
CA GLY A 389 1.42 9.81 6.82
C GLY A 389 1.70 11.31 6.80
N ALA A 390 1.22 12.04 5.79
CA ALA A 390 1.39 13.50 5.75
C ALA A 390 0.35 14.28 6.57
N LYS A 391 -0.87 13.76 6.73
CA LYS A 391 -1.99 14.48 7.37
C LYS A 391 -2.18 14.17 8.85
N LEU A 392 -1.90 12.94 9.30
CA LEU A 392 -2.18 12.54 10.69
C LEU A 392 -1.32 13.31 11.71
N PRO A 393 0.00 13.49 11.54
CA PRO A 393 0.82 14.20 12.52
C PRO A 393 0.59 15.72 12.65
N VAL A 394 -0.31 16.28 11.83
CA VAL A 394 -0.64 17.71 11.86
C VAL A 394 -2.04 17.91 12.46
N SER A 395 -2.07 18.37 13.71
CA SER A 395 -3.28 18.65 14.49
C SER A 395 -3.16 20.02 15.17
N ARG A 396 -4.24 20.81 15.22
CA ARG A 396 -4.23 22.19 15.74
C ARG A 396 -4.24 22.22 17.27
N TRP A 397 -3.31 22.96 17.87
CA TRP A 397 -3.15 23.08 19.34
C TRP A 397 -3.04 21.70 20.01
N GLN A 398 -3.77 21.43 21.09
CA GLN A 398 -3.74 20.15 21.80
C GLN A 398 -4.50 19.02 21.06
N ARG A 399 -5.39 19.36 20.12
CA ARG A 399 -5.77 18.59 18.91
C ARG A 399 -6.91 19.30 18.17
N ASP A 400 -7.12 18.90 16.93
CA ASP A 400 -8.43 18.93 16.28
C ASP A 400 -8.87 17.52 15.85
N LEU A 401 -10.17 17.34 15.58
CA LEU A 401 -10.78 16.01 15.37
C LEU A 401 -10.77 15.54 13.89
N THR A 402 -9.95 16.14 13.02
CA THR A 402 -9.89 15.75 11.59
C THR A 402 -9.18 14.42 11.36
N ASP A 403 -8.38 13.96 12.32
CA ASP A 403 -7.75 12.64 12.34
C ASP A 403 -8.76 11.51 12.57
N SER A 404 -9.76 11.68 13.44
CA SER A 404 -10.71 10.62 13.82
C SER A 404 -11.45 9.95 12.64
N THR A 405 -11.85 10.71 11.62
CA THR A 405 -12.46 10.14 10.40
C THR A 405 -11.42 9.53 9.45
N VAL A 406 -10.21 10.09 9.45
CA VAL A 406 -9.09 9.63 8.61
C VAL A 406 -8.52 8.30 9.13
N LEU A 407 -8.46 8.10 10.45
CA LEU A 407 -8.06 6.84 11.10
C LEU A 407 -9.05 5.68 10.84
N ARG A 408 -10.30 5.96 10.42
CA ARG A 408 -11.22 4.91 9.92
C ARG A 408 -10.84 4.39 8.53
N ASN A 409 -9.85 5.00 7.86
CA ASN A 409 -9.33 4.60 6.55
C ASN A 409 -7.97 3.87 6.61
N LEU A 410 -7.47 3.54 7.81
CA LEU A 410 -6.24 2.75 7.98
C LEU A 410 -6.26 1.46 7.14
N GLY A 411 -7.37 0.71 7.20
CA GLY A 411 -7.54 -0.52 6.45
C GLY A 411 -7.60 -0.37 4.93
N THR A 412 -7.86 0.83 4.41
CA THR A 412 -7.97 1.09 2.97
C THR A 412 -6.62 0.90 2.26
N GLY A 413 -5.53 1.44 2.84
CA GLY A 413 -4.18 1.29 2.31
C GLY A 413 -3.68 -0.17 2.37
N PHE A 414 -3.93 -0.86 3.49
CA PHE A 414 -3.62 -2.28 3.64
C PHE A 414 -4.48 -3.16 2.71
N GLY A 415 -5.76 -2.83 2.51
CA GLY A 415 -6.67 -3.56 1.62
C GLY A 415 -6.20 -3.54 0.17
N TYR A 416 -5.90 -2.36 -0.38
CA TYR A 416 -5.31 -2.26 -1.73
C TYR A 416 -3.96 -2.99 -1.82
N SER A 417 -3.11 -2.91 -0.80
CA SER A 417 -1.82 -3.63 -0.75
C SER A 417 -2.01 -5.15 -0.78
N MET A 418 -2.91 -5.72 0.03
CA MET A 418 -3.22 -7.15 0.03
C MET A 418 -3.80 -7.63 -1.32
N ILE A 419 -4.67 -6.83 -1.95
CA ILE A 419 -5.22 -7.14 -3.28
C ILE A 419 -4.10 -7.25 -4.30
N ALA A 420 -3.18 -6.28 -4.29
CA ALA A 420 -2.00 -6.25 -5.14
C ALA A 420 -1.11 -7.48 -4.93
N TYR A 421 -0.68 -7.75 -3.69
CA TYR A 421 0.23 -8.85 -3.38
C TYR A 421 -0.31 -10.21 -3.82
N GLN A 422 -1.60 -10.48 -3.57
CA GLN A 422 -2.26 -11.71 -4.04
C GLN A 422 -2.36 -11.79 -5.57
N SER A 423 -2.46 -10.65 -6.27
CA SER A 423 -2.47 -10.61 -7.73
C SER A 423 -1.05 -10.81 -8.29
N THR A 424 0.00 -10.17 -7.74
CA THR A 424 1.40 -10.48 -8.10
C THR A 424 1.73 -11.96 -7.88
N LEU A 425 1.39 -12.54 -6.73
CA LEU A 425 1.62 -13.97 -6.44
C LEU A 425 0.92 -14.89 -7.47
N ARG A 426 -0.30 -14.54 -7.87
CA ARG A 426 -1.04 -15.27 -8.92
C ARG A 426 -0.39 -15.10 -10.29
N GLY A 427 0.08 -13.91 -10.63
CA GLY A 427 0.84 -13.66 -11.86
C GLY A 427 2.12 -14.50 -11.90
N LEU A 428 2.91 -14.49 -10.82
CA LEU A 428 4.15 -15.25 -10.68
C LEU A 428 3.94 -16.76 -10.85
N SER A 429 2.83 -17.32 -10.35
CA SER A 429 2.55 -18.77 -10.50
C SER A 429 2.21 -19.19 -11.94
N LYS A 430 1.76 -18.24 -12.77
CA LYS A 430 1.43 -18.46 -14.19
C LYS A 430 2.61 -18.31 -15.15
N LEU A 431 3.74 -17.76 -14.70
CA LEU A 431 4.92 -17.57 -15.56
C LEU A 431 5.52 -18.90 -16.03
N GLU A 432 5.98 -18.92 -17.28
CA GLU A 432 6.76 -19.99 -17.89
C GLU A 432 7.91 -19.38 -18.71
N THR A 433 9.14 -19.67 -18.32
CA THR A 433 10.34 -19.11 -18.92
C THR A 433 10.53 -19.57 -20.36
N ASN A 434 10.75 -18.62 -21.27
CA ASN A 434 10.97 -18.89 -22.69
C ASN A 434 12.47 -18.76 -23.03
N ALA A 435 13.27 -19.74 -22.61
CA ALA A 435 14.72 -19.76 -22.80
C ALA A 435 15.13 -19.59 -24.27
N ASP A 436 14.40 -20.21 -25.21
CA ASP A 436 14.65 -20.10 -26.65
C ASP A 436 14.54 -18.65 -27.16
N ALA A 437 13.56 -17.88 -26.67
CA ALA A 437 13.39 -16.48 -27.07
C ALA A 437 14.51 -15.59 -26.51
N MET A 438 14.98 -15.84 -25.28
CA MET A 438 16.11 -15.12 -24.70
C MET A 438 17.43 -15.47 -25.41
N ALA A 439 17.67 -16.76 -25.70
CA ALA A 439 18.83 -17.21 -26.46
C ALA A 439 18.86 -16.63 -27.88
N ALA A 440 17.73 -16.65 -28.59
CA ALA A 440 17.61 -16.04 -29.91
C ALA A 440 17.76 -14.52 -29.89
N ASP A 441 17.45 -13.85 -28.77
CA ASP A 441 17.67 -12.41 -28.63
C ASP A 441 19.12 -12.06 -28.31
N LEU A 442 19.81 -12.90 -27.55
CA LEU A 442 21.27 -12.81 -27.35
C LEU A 442 22.03 -13.00 -28.67
N ASP A 443 21.69 -14.04 -29.45
CA ASP A 443 22.37 -14.35 -30.71
C ASP A 443 22.14 -13.30 -31.82
N ARG A 444 21.10 -12.46 -31.71
CA ARG A 444 20.86 -11.35 -32.65
C ARG A 444 21.63 -10.06 -32.36
N ASN A 445 22.34 -9.97 -31.25
CA ASN A 445 22.95 -8.72 -30.75
C ASN A 445 24.41 -8.96 -30.32
N TRP A 446 25.28 -9.32 -31.27
CA TRP A 446 26.70 -9.56 -31.00
C TRP A 446 27.48 -8.27 -30.67
N GLU A 447 26.92 -7.11 -30.98
CA GLU A 447 27.49 -5.79 -30.68
C GLU A 447 27.72 -5.55 -29.18
N VAL A 448 27.02 -6.27 -28.29
CA VAL A 448 27.27 -6.19 -26.84
C VAL A 448 28.67 -6.66 -26.45
N LEU A 449 29.31 -7.50 -27.27
CA LEU A 449 30.71 -7.91 -27.07
C LEU A 449 31.72 -6.79 -27.37
N ALA A 450 31.27 -5.62 -27.85
CA ALA A 450 32.14 -4.45 -27.94
C ALA A 450 32.71 -4.04 -26.57
N GLU A 451 31.93 -4.17 -25.48
CA GLU A 451 32.38 -3.82 -24.13
C GLU A 451 33.60 -4.65 -23.62
N PRO A 452 33.59 -6.00 -23.65
CA PRO A 452 34.73 -6.79 -23.23
C PRO A 452 35.95 -6.58 -24.14
N ILE A 453 35.75 -6.45 -25.46
CA ILE A 453 36.85 -6.23 -26.41
C ILE A 453 37.54 -4.88 -26.13
N GLN A 454 36.81 -3.75 -26.02
CA GLN A 454 37.43 -2.47 -25.68
C GLN A 454 38.15 -2.50 -24.33
N THR A 455 37.65 -3.30 -23.38
CA THR A 455 38.22 -3.40 -22.03
C THR A 455 39.53 -4.18 -22.03
N VAL A 456 39.62 -5.27 -22.81
CA VAL A 456 40.87 -6.01 -23.02
C VAL A 456 41.88 -5.18 -23.83
N MET A 457 41.44 -4.42 -24.82
CA MET A 457 42.30 -3.47 -25.53
C MET A 457 42.90 -2.41 -24.60
N ARG A 458 42.09 -1.84 -23.68
CA ARG A 458 42.57 -0.91 -22.63
C ARG A 458 43.60 -1.55 -21.71
N ARG A 459 43.38 -2.81 -21.29
CA ARG A 459 44.33 -3.56 -20.44
C ARG A 459 45.72 -3.69 -21.09
N HIS A 460 45.78 -3.82 -22.41
CA HIS A 460 47.01 -3.97 -23.18
C HIS A 460 47.54 -2.66 -23.78
N GLY A 461 46.98 -1.50 -23.40
CA GLY A 461 47.48 -0.19 -23.82
C GLY A 461 47.19 0.21 -25.26
N VAL A 462 46.28 -0.49 -25.96
CA VAL A 462 45.94 -0.18 -27.36
C VAL A 462 45.29 1.22 -27.45
N GLU A 463 45.85 2.10 -28.27
CA GLU A 463 45.31 3.45 -28.45
C GLU A 463 43.89 3.47 -29.05
N LYS A 464 43.08 4.42 -28.55
CA LYS A 464 41.72 4.76 -29.02
C LYS A 464 40.79 3.54 -29.19
N PRO A 465 40.64 2.69 -28.16
CA PRO A 465 39.93 1.42 -28.29
C PRO A 465 38.42 1.62 -28.46
N TYR A 466 37.84 2.62 -27.78
CA TYR A 466 36.42 2.93 -27.91
C TYR A 466 36.09 3.46 -29.30
N GLU A 467 36.95 4.30 -29.87
CA GLU A 467 36.78 4.88 -31.19
C GLU A 467 36.86 3.81 -32.29
N LYS A 468 37.86 2.92 -32.22
CA LYS A 468 38.02 1.80 -33.16
C LYS A 468 36.79 0.88 -33.18
N LEU A 469 36.22 0.54 -32.03
CA LEU A 469 34.98 -0.24 -31.98
C LEU A 469 33.73 0.54 -32.37
N LYS A 470 33.70 1.85 -32.10
CA LYS A 470 32.61 2.73 -32.55
C LYS A 470 32.57 2.84 -34.06
N GLU A 471 33.71 2.82 -34.75
CA GLU A 471 33.75 2.78 -36.22
C GLU A 471 33.22 1.45 -36.78
N LEU A 472 33.49 0.32 -36.10
CA LEU A 472 32.94 -1.00 -36.47
C LEU A 472 31.42 -1.10 -36.27
N THR A 473 30.92 -0.63 -35.11
CA THR A 473 29.52 -0.85 -34.65
C THR A 473 28.53 0.25 -35.03
N ARG A 474 28.99 1.43 -35.49
CA ARG A 474 28.10 2.58 -35.72
C ARG A 474 27.36 2.46 -37.06
N GLY A 475 26.07 2.12 -36.99
CA GLY A 475 25.17 2.13 -38.14
C GLY A 475 25.23 0.87 -39.00
N ARG A 476 25.90 -0.17 -38.53
CA ARG A 476 25.89 -1.52 -39.09
C ARG A 476 25.54 -2.49 -37.96
N ARG A 477 24.79 -3.55 -38.26
CA ARG A 477 24.78 -4.70 -37.37
C ARG A 477 26.09 -5.44 -37.54
N VAL A 478 26.68 -5.89 -36.43
CA VAL A 478 27.89 -6.71 -36.45
C VAL A 478 27.48 -8.07 -35.92
N ASP A 479 27.65 -9.09 -36.74
CA ASP A 479 27.37 -10.48 -36.38
C ASP A 479 28.59 -11.14 -35.75
N ARG A 480 28.47 -12.45 -35.51
CA ARG A 480 29.53 -13.29 -34.97
C ARG A 480 30.84 -13.17 -35.72
N ASP A 481 30.80 -13.19 -37.05
CA ASP A 481 31.99 -13.30 -37.88
C ASP A 481 32.67 -11.93 -37.99
N GLY A 482 31.90 -10.85 -38.18
CA GLY A 482 32.41 -9.49 -38.13
C GLY A 482 33.05 -9.10 -36.79
N MET A 483 32.52 -9.59 -35.66
CA MET A 483 33.15 -9.40 -34.34
C MET A 483 34.45 -10.19 -34.19
N ARG A 484 34.54 -11.38 -34.80
CA ARG A 484 35.74 -12.23 -34.75
C ARG A 484 36.85 -11.71 -35.65
N GLU A 485 36.56 -11.37 -36.89
CA GLU A 485 37.51 -10.73 -37.82
C GLU A 485 38.17 -9.50 -37.17
N PHE A 486 37.39 -8.67 -36.47
CA PHE A 486 37.95 -7.53 -35.73
C PHE A 486 38.94 -7.96 -34.64
N VAL A 487 38.64 -9.00 -33.85
CA VAL A 487 39.54 -9.52 -32.80
C VAL A 487 40.85 -10.07 -33.38
N GLU A 488 40.84 -10.66 -34.58
CA GLU A 488 42.08 -11.12 -35.23
C GLU A 488 43.04 -9.96 -35.51
N THR A 489 42.52 -8.82 -35.95
CA THR A 489 43.32 -7.62 -36.29
C THR A 489 43.97 -6.92 -35.08
N LEU A 490 43.61 -7.28 -33.85
CA LEU A 490 44.12 -6.62 -32.65
C LEU A 490 45.59 -6.98 -32.37
N GLU A 491 46.41 -5.99 -32.05
CA GLU A 491 47.80 -6.18 -31.58
C GLU A 491 47.81 -6.47 -30.06
N ILE A 492 47.24 -7.61 -29.66
CA ILE A 492 47.19 -8.08 -28.26
C ILE A 492 47.66 -9.55 -28.17
N PRO A 493 48.11 -10.04 -27.00
CA PRO A 493 48.58 -11.41 -26.83
C PRO A 493 47.55 -12.47 -27.23
N ASP A 494 47.99 -13.59 -27.82
CA ASP A 494 47.11 -14.63 -28.36
C ASP A 494 46.18 -15.27 -27.32
N GLU A 495 46.62 -15.40 -26.06
CA GLU A 495 45.76 -15.83 -24.94
C GLU A 495 44.55 -14.88 -24.77
N SER A 496 44.77 -13.57 -24.94
CA SER A 496 43.71 -12.57 -24.86
C SER A 496 42.81 -12.58 -26.09
N LYS A 497 43.35 -12.85 -27.30
CA LYS A 497 42.54 -13.09 -28.50
C LYS A 497 41.65 -14.31 -28.33
N ALA A 498 42.23 -15.46 -27.96
CA ALA A 498 41.51 -16.72 -27.77
C ALA A 498 40.35 -16.56 -26.77
N ARG A 499 40.58 -15.86 -25.65
CA ARG A 499 39.53 -15.55 -24.66
C ARG A 499 38.43 -14.63 -25.20
N LEU A 500 38.72 -13.72 -26.12
CA LEU A 500 37.70 -12.89 -26.78
C LEU A 500 36.95 -13.67 -27.86
N MET A 501 37.59 -14.60 -28.56
CA MET A 501 37.00 -15.46 -29.59
C MET A 501 36.00 -16.50 -29.05
N ASP A 502 36.20 -16.93 -27.80
CA ASP A 502 35.35 -17.86 -27.06
C ASP A 502 34.12 -17.16 -26.42
N LEU A 503 34.15 -15.83 -26.29
CA LEU A 503 32.99 -15.08 -25.82
C LEU A 503 31.84 -15.12 -26.83
N THR A 504 30.65 -15.28 -26.28
CA THR A 504 29.36 -15.12 -26.96
C THR A 504 28.50 -14.19 -26.10
N PRO A 505 27.44 -13.56 -26.64
CA PRO A 505 26.51 -12.81 -25.81
C PRO A 505 25.94 -13.66 -24.65
N ALA A 506 25.66 -14.95 -24.88
CA ALA A 506 25.15 -15.85 -23.84
C ALA A 506 26.18 -16.20 -22.75
N THR A 507 27.49 -16.18 -23.04
CA THR A 507 28.56 -16.45 -22.05
C THR A 507 29.12 -15.18 -21.40
N TYR A 508 28.85 -13.99 -21.96
CA TYR A 508 29.25 -12.70 -21.39
C TYR A 508 28.31 -12.21 -20.27
N ILE A 509 28.11 -13.05 -19.25
CA ILE A 509 27.20 -12.81 -18.10
C ILE A 509 27.91 -12.47 -16.78
N GLY A 510 29.24 -12.28 -16.81
CA GLY A 510 30.02 -11.93 -15.62
C GLY A 510 29.87 -12.94 -14.48
N ASN A 511 29.63 -12.45 -13.26
CA ASN A 511 29.37 -13.29 -12.08
C ASN A 511 27.87 -13.46 -11.78
N ALA A 512 26.98 -13.30 -12.77
CA ALA A 512 25.53 -13.29 -12.56
C ALA A 512 24.99 -14.53 -11.84
N VAL A 513 25.45 -15.72 -12.23
CA VAL A 513 25.05 -17.01 -11.62
C VAL A 513 25.41 -17.07 -10.14
N ALA A 514 26.59 -16.58 -9.76
CA ALA A 514 27.03 -16.56 -8.37
C ALA A 514 26.20 -15.59 -7.53
N GLN A 515 25.88 -14.41 -8.08
CA GLN A 515 25.02 -13.43 -7.43
C GLN A 515 23.59 -13.95 -7.21
N ALA A 516 23.02 -14.64 -8.21
CA ALA A 516 21.68 -15.23 -8.10
C ALA A 516 21.62 -16.34 -7.03
N LYS A 517 22.64 -17.22 -6.94
CA LYS A 517 22.68 -18.31 -5.94
C LYS A 517 22.90 -17.82 -4.50
N ASP A 518 23.57 -16.69 -4.32
CA ASP A 518 23.84 -16.10 -3.00
C ASP A 518 22.58 -15.45 -2.37
N ILE A 519 21.48 -15.29 -3.12
CA ILE A 519 20.29 -14.57 -2.64
C ILE A 519 19.63 -15.24 -1.43
N LEU A 520 19.53 -16.57 -1.40
CA LEU A 520 18.86 -17.30 -0.31
C LEU A 520 19.61 -17.16 1.01
N ALA A 521 20.95 -17.12 0.97
CA ALA A 521 21.77 -16.84 2.15
C ALA A 521 21.55 -15.39 2.63
N ARG A 522 21.49 -14.43 1.70
CA ARG A 522 21.28 -13.00 2.01
C ARG A 522 19.86 -12.65 2.47
N VAL A 523 18.85 -13.42 2.08
CA VAL A 523 17.47 -13.28 2.57
C VAL A 523 17.35 -13.88 3.97
N LYS A 524 17.91 -15.07 4.22
CA LYS A 524 17.93 -15.71 5.54
C LYS A 524 18.76 -14.98 6.60
N ALA A 525 19.63 -14.05 6.19
CA ALA A 525 20.46 -13.24 7.07
C ALA A 525 19.82 -11.89 7.46
N LEU A 526 18.64 -11.56 6.93
CA LEU A 526 17.84 -10.39 7.33
C LEU A 526 16.83 -10.78 8.41
#